data_AF-A0A948V699-F1
#
_entry.id   AF-A0A948V699-F1
#
_cell.length_a   1.000
_cell.length_b   1.000
_cell.length_c   1.000
_cell.angle_alpha   90.00
_cell.angle_beta   90.00
_cell.angle_gamma   90.00
#
_symmetry.space_group_name_H-M   'P 1'
#
loop_
_entity.id
_entity.type
_entity.pdbx_description
1 polymer ?
#
loop_
_entity_poly.entity_id
_entity_poly.type
_entity_poly.pdbx_seq_one_letter_code
_entity_poly.pdbx_strand_id
1 'polypeptide(L)'
;IEVFGKYEKVMDYEGHIVRANRMLEVVRKIATDYAVRQILHNGFAGEISDLTRFYVLYRWNYGEAKVQFDEARKLAQSCSIDLAKEWSRGGFIKKEKEFIRVLGPQERNLSDIKDSSELIDVLHRVLLLWEKSKRSEMVALLSESGFGKGEAFYRAAQAISETLPNDSKEKKLLDGFLSGKERIISEIKDKLAQGRLFE
;
A
#
# COMPACT_ATOMS: atom_id res chain seq x y z
N ILE A 1 18.11 13.30 -12.97
CA ILE A 1 18.57 13.92 -11.69
C ILE A 1 19.92 14.64 -11.87
N GLU A 2 20.67 14.39 -12.95
CA GLU A 2 22.02 14.93 -13.18
C GLU A 2 22.12 16.41 -13.61
N VAL A 3 21.03 17.03 -14.09
CA VAL A 3 21.09 18.39 -14.67
C VAL A 3 21.02 19.52 -13.62
N PHE A 4 20.58 19.21 -12.40
CA PHE A 4 20.18 20.24 -11.41
C PHE A 4 21.10 20.38 -10.20
N GLY A 5 22.16 19.58 -10.10
CA GLY A 5 23.29 19.86 -9.20
C GLY A 5 24.21 20.99 -9.69
N LYS A 6 23.96 21.51 -10.91
CA LYS A 6 24.78 22.55 -11.55
C LYS A 6 24.39 23.99 -11.21
N TYR A 7 23.28 24.22 -10.52
CA TYR A 7 22.76 25.57 -10.30
C TYR A 7 22.38 25.80 -8.84
N GLU A 8 22.93 26.87 -8.27
CA GLU A 8 22.82 27.22 -6.85
C GLU A 8 21.38 27.61 -6.44
N LYS A 9 20.56 28.09 -7.38
CA LYS A 9 19.17 28.53 -7.14
C LYS A 9 18.29 28.28 -8.38
N VAL A 10 17.12 27.67 -8.17
CA VAL A 10 16.06 27.52 -9.18
C VAL A 10 14.93 28.49 -8.80
N MET A 11 14.49 29.34 -9.72
CA MET A 11 13.41 30.31 -9.50
C MET A 11 12.21 29.97 -10.39
N ASP A 12 11.00 30.27 -9.90
CA ASP A 12 9.79 30.20 -10.73
C ASP A 12 9.67 31.45 -11.63
N TYR A 13 8.68 31.47 -12.52
CA TYR A 13 8.43 32.57 -13.45
C TYR A 13 8.08 33.90 -12.76
N GLU A 14 7.80 33.88 -11.46
CA GLU A 14 7.46 35.04 -10.63
C GLU A 14 8.65 35.52 -9.77
N GLY A 15 9.82 34.89 -9.90
CA GLY A 15 11.05 35.27 -9.18
C GLY A 15 11.15 34.73 -7.76
N HIS A 16 10.28 33.81 -7.33
CA HIS A 16 10.41 33.17 -6.03
C HIS A 16 11.42 32.03 -6.08
N ILE A 17 12.28 31.95 -5.05
CA ILE A 17 13.24 30.85 -4.91
C ILE A 17 12.46 29.55 -4.65
N VAL A 18 12.44 28.67 -5.65
CA VAL A 18 11.89 27.32 -5.52
C VAL A 18 12.92 26.50 -4.77
N ARG A 19 12.75 26.42 -3.45
CA ARG A 19 13.55 25.52 -2.61
C ARG A 19 13.26 24.06 -3.01
N ALA A 20 14.29 23.21 -2.95
CA ALA A 20 14.20 21.80 -3.36
C ALA A 20 13.05 21.02 -2.69
N ASN A 21 12.68 21.39 -1.45
CA ASN A 21 11.55 20.81 -0.73
C ASN A 21 10.20 21.01 -1.46
N ARG A 22 9.92 22.21 -1.99
CA ARG A 22 8.68 22.50 -2.72
C ARG A 22 8.59 21.71 -4.03
N MET A 23 9.73 21.48 -4.69
CA MET A 23 9.80 20.67 -5.90
C MET A 23 9.59 19.18 -5.62
N LEU A 24 10.15 18.67 -4.52
CA LEU A 24 9.92 17.30 -4.06
C LEU A 24 8.46 17.04 -3.67
N GLU A 25 7.75 18.03 -3.11
CA GLU A 25 6.33 17.94 -2.83
C GLU A 25 5.47 17.87 -4.11
N VAL A 26 5.82 18.65 -5.13
CA VAL A 26 5.13 18.61 -6.44
C VAL A 26 5.34 17.27 -7.13
N VAL A 27 6.58 16.79 -7.21
CA VAL A 27 6.89 15.47 -7.79
C VAL A 27 6.17 14.37 -7.03
N ARG A 28 6.15 14.43 -5.69
CA ARG A 28 5.39 13.48 -4.88
C ARG A 28 3.90 13.51 -5.21
N LYS A 29 3.28 14.69 -5.23
CA LYS A 29 1.85 14.83 -5.56
C LYS A 29 1.51 14.24 -6.92
N ILE A 30 2.37 14.47 -7.93
CA ILE A 30 2.20 13.91 -9.27
C ILE A 30 2.38 12.39 -9.26
N ALA A 31 3.41 11.87 -8.58
CA ALA A 31 3.66 10.43 -8.47
C ALA A 31 2.51 9.70 -7.76
N THR A 32 2.03 10.25 -6.64
CA THR A 32 0.89 9.73 -5.89
C THR A 32 -0.39 9.73 -6.73
N ASP A 33 -0.72 10.85 -7.38
CA ASP A 33 -1.90 10.95 -8.25
C ASP A 33 -1.79 9.95 -9.42
N TYR A 34 -0.59 9.78 -9.97
CA TYR A 34 -0.33 8.77 -11.00
C TYR A 34 -0.51 7.34 -10.47
N ALA A 35 0.07 6.98 -9.32
CA ALA A 35 -0.03 5.63 -8.76
C ALA A 35 -1.47 5.27 -8.39
N VAL A 36 -2.21 6.22 -7.81
CA VAL A 36 -3.64 6.05 -7.51
C VAL A 36 -4.44 5.93 -8.80
N ARG A 37 -4.19 6.77 -9.83
CA ARG A 37 -4.87 6.65 -11.13
C ARG A 37 -4.57 5.37 -11.87
N GLN A 38 -3.33 4.86 -11.81
CA GLN A 38 -2.98 3.57 -12.39
C GLN A 38 -3.79 2.44 -11.76
N ILE A 39 -4.02 2.51 -10.45
CA ILE A 39 -4.89 1.57 -9.74
C ILE A 39 -6.36 1.73 -10.15
N LEU A 40 -6.84 2.96 -10.32
CA LEU A 40 -8.27 3.25 -10.55
C LEU A 40 -8.73 3.15 -12.01
N HIS A 41 -7.88 3.48 -12.99
CA HIS A 41 -8.33 3.71 -14.37
C HIS A 41 -7.79 2.71 -15.42
N ASN A 42 -6.72 1.96 -15.16
CA ASN A 42 -6.02 1.19 -16.20
C ASN A 42 -6.01 -0.32 -15.98
N GLY A 43 -7.07 -1.06 -16.34
CA GLY A 43 -7.10 -2.55 -16.40
C GLY A 43 -6.88 -3.31 -15.07
N PHE A 44 -6.31 -2.63 -14.10
CA PHE A 44 -5.83 -3.07 -12.80
C PHE A 44 -6.90 -2.98 -11.73
N ALA A 45 -7.87 -2.08 -11.91
CA ALA A 45 -9.04 -1.97 -11.06
C ALA A 45 -9.81 -3.30 -11.00
N GLY A 46 -9.73 -4.15 -12.03
CA GLY A 46 -10.31 -5.50 -12.06
C GLY A 46 -9.46 -6.58 -11.40
N GLU A 47 -8.19 -6.32 -11.11
CA GLU A 47 -7.26 -7.28 -10.47
C GLU A 47 -7.17 -7.08 -8.95
N ILE A 48 -7.63 -5.93 -8.44
CA ILE A 48 -7.66 -5.64 -7.00
C ILE A 48 -9.07 -5.68 -6.44
N SER A 49 -9.20 -6.18 -5.21
CA SER A 49 -10.48 -6.19 -4.50
C SER A 49 -10.95 -4.79 -4.16
N ASP A 50 -12.26 -4.63 -4.01
CA ASP A 50 -12.88 -3.37 -3.59
C ASP A 50 -12.32 -2.89 -2.24
N LEU A 51 -12.03 -3.80 -1.30
CA LEU A 51 -11.42 -3.49 0.00
C LEU A 51 -10.01 -2.91 -0.14
N THR A 52 -9.22 -3.47 -1.05
CA THR A 52 -7.87 -2.95 -1.35
C THR A 52 -7.97 -1.56 -1.97
N ARG A 53 -8.90 -1.36 -2.91
CA ARG A 53 -9.15 -0.05 -3.54
C ARG A 53 -9.53 0.99 -2.50
N PHE A 54 -10.44 0.64 -1.60
CA PHE A 54 -10.85 1.51 -0.50
C PHE A 54 -9.67 1.87 0.41
N TYR A 55 -8.81 0.89 0.76
CA TYR A 55 -7.63 1.16 1.59
C TYR A 55 -6.69 2.18 0.96
N VAL A 56 -6.34 1.98 -0.32
CA VAL A 56 -5.47 2.89 -1.07
C VAL A 56 -6.06 4.30 -1.11
N LEU A 57 -7.35 4.42 -1.46
CA LEU A 57 -8.02 5.71 -1.54
C LEU A 57 -8.16 6.40 -0.18
N TYR A 58 -8.36 5.63 0.87
CA TYR A 58 -8.42 6.16 2.23
C TYR A 58 -7.05 6.73 2.62
N ARG A 59 -5.97 6.00 2.38
CA ARG A 59 -4.60 6.47 2.63
C ARG A 59 -4.27 7.71 1.80
N TRP A 60 -4.74 7.78 0.55
CA TRP A 60 -4.56 8.95 -0.30
C TRP A 60 -5.29 10.21 0.21
N ASN A 61 -6.57 10.09 0.57
CA ASN A 61 -7.39 11.24 0.98
C ASN A 61 -7.12 11.68 2.43
N TYR A 62 -6.84 10.72 3.31
CA TYR A 62 -6.89 10.94 4.76
C TYR A 62 -5.64 10.43 5.49
N GLY A 63 -4.73 9.73 4.81
CA GLY A 63 -3.56 9.11 5.43
C GLY A 63 -3.94 8.15 6.56
N GLU A 64 -3.29 8.34 7.71
CA GLU A 64 -3.50 7.54 8.93
C GLU A 64 -4.54 8.17 9.87
N ALA A 65 -5.19 9.27 9.46
CA ALA A 65 -6.17 9.96 10.30
C ALA A 65 -7.48 9.16 10.41
N LYS A 66 -8.19 9.36 11.54
CA LYS A 66 -9.60 8.98 11.68
C LYS A 66 -10.47 10.05 11.03
N VAL A 67 -11.55 9.62 10.38
CA VAL A 67 -12.47 10.51 9.66
C VAL A 67 -13.90 10.31 10.15
N GLN A 68 -14.77 11.30 9.94
CA GLN A 68 -16.19 11.14 10.28
C GLN A 68 -16.82 10.02 9.46
N PHE A 69 -17.79 9.33 10.07
CA PHE A 69 -18.46 8.19 9.46
C PHE A 69 -19.04 8.51 8.08
N ASP A 70 -19.67 9.67 7.90
CA ASP A 70 -20.28 10.03 6.62
C ASP A 70 -19.25 10.22 5.51
N GLU A 71 -18.08 10.79 5.81
CA GLU A 71 -16.98 10.94 4.85
C GLU A 71 -16.37 9.60 4.46
N ALA A 72 -16.13 8.71 5.44
CA ALA A 72 -15.69 7.35 5.15
C ALA A 72 -16.75 6.58 4.34
N ARG A 73 -18.03 6.77 4.64
CA ARG A 73 -19.15 6.09 3.98
C ARG A 73 -19.25 6.50 2.51
N LYS A 74 -19.10 7.78 2.20
CA LYS A 74 -19.05 8.27 0.80
C LYS A 74 -17.92 7.59 0.02
N LEU A 75 -16.73 7.49 0.63
CA LEU A 75 -15.59 6.82 0.01
C LEU A 75 -15.79 5.30 -0.15
N ALA A 76 -16.41 4.64 0.83
CA ALA A 76 -16.71 3.23 0.76
C ALA A 76 -17.74 2.92 -0.34
N GLN A 77 -18.75 3.77 -0.49
CA GLN A 77 -19.76 3.64 -1.54
C GLN A 77 -19.16 3.76 -2.94
N SER A 78 -18.15 4.63 -3.16
CA SER A 78 -17.45 4.68 -4.45
C SER A 78 -16.64 3.42 -4.76
N CYS A 79 -16.39 2.60 -3.73
CA CYS A 79 -15.74 1.30 -3.85
C CYS A 79 -16.73 0.14 -3.72
N SER A 80 -18.05 0.39 -3.80
CA SER A 80 -19.09 -0.64 -3.62
C SER A 80 -19.07 -1.37 -2.28
N ILE A 81 -18.51 -0.75 -1.22
CA ILE A 81 -18.39 -1.32 0.12
C ILE A 81 -19.48 -0.78 1.05
N ASP A 82 -20.08 -1.69 1.81
CA ASP A 82 -20.94 -1.37 2.93
C ASP A 82 -20.15 -1.41 4.25
N LEU A 83 -19.71 -0.23 4.73
CA LEU A 83 -18.94 -0.11 5.98
C LEU A 83 -19.61 -0.78 7.17
N ALA A 84 -20.94 -0.82 7.21
CA ALA A 84 -21.68 -1.38 8.33
C ALA A 84 -21.48 -2.90 8.46
N LYS A 85 -21.11 -3.57 7.37
CA LYS A 85 -20.82 -5.01 7.34
C LYS A 85 -19.35 -5.32 7.58
N GLU A 86 -18.45 -4.38 7.27
CA GLU A 86 -17.00 -4.61 7.30
C GLU A 86 -16.34 -4.28 8.65
N TRP A 87 -16.84 -3.29 9.40
CA TRP A 87 -16.19 -2.85 10.64
C TRP A 87 -16.22 -3.84 11.81
N SER A 88 -17.01 -4.93 11.69
CA SER A 88 -17.28 -5.90 12.76
C SER A 88 -16.56 -7.23 12.54
N ARG A 89 -15.91 -7.43 11.39
CA ARG A 89 -15.36 -8.73 10.96
C ARG A 89 -13.88 -8.94 11.29
N GLY A 90 -13.29 -8.11 12.17
CA GLY A 90 -11.85 -8.19 12.46
C GLY A 90 -10.96 -7.65 11.32
N GLY A 91 -11.53 -6.98 10.34
CA GLY A 91 -10.80 -6.33 9.25
C GLY A 91 -10.03 -5.08 9.69
N PHE A 92 -9.44 -4.39 8.72
CA PHE A 92 -8.69 -3.15 8.95
C PHE A 92 -9.59 -1.93 9.21
N ILE A 93 -10.90 -2.03 9.00
CA ILE A 93 -11.86 -0.94 9.23
C ILE A 93 -12.36 -1.02 10.67
N LYS A 94 -12.23 0.05 11.45
CA LYS A 94 -12.73 0.17 12.82
C LYS A 94 -13.65 1.37 12.96
N LYS A 95 -14.75 1.17 13.69
CA LYS A 95 -15.67 2.24 14.09
C LYS A 95 -15.35 2.68 15.51
N GLU A 96 -15.08 3.97 15.67
CA GLU A 96 -14.82 4.63 16.96
C GLU A 96 -15.86 5.74 17.15
N LYS A 97 -17.01 5.42 17.76
CA LYS A 97 -18.16 6.33 17.91
C LYS A 97 -18.65 6.86 16.54
N GLU A 98 -18.44 8.15 16.28
CA GLU A 98 -18.78 8.86 15.05
C GLU A 98 -17.66 8.83 13.99
N PHE A 99 -16.49 8.27 14.35
CA PHE A 99 -15.34 8.20 13.47
C PHE A 99 -15.12 6.79 12.92
N ILE A 100 -14.53 6.74 11.73
CA ILE A 100 -13.97 5.54 11.11
C ILE A 100 -12.46 5.69 11.08
N ARG A 101 -11.78 4.60 11.39
CA ARG A 101 -10.33 4.48 11.33
C ARG A 101 -9.96 3.26 10.51
N VAL A 102 -8.98 3.43 9.62
CA VAL A 102 -8.39 2.38 8.80
C VAL A 102 -7.03 2.03 9.38
N LEU A 103 -6.91 0.84 9.96
CA LEU A 103 -5.74 0.35 10.66
C LEU A 103 -4.59 0.03 9.71
N GLY A 104 -3.39 0.49 10.05
CA GLY A 104 -2.16 0.09 9.37
C GLY A 104 -1.72 -1.34 9.73
N PRO A 105 -0.69 -1.89 9.07
CA PRO A 105 -0.15 -3.23 9.39
C PRO A 105 0.27 -3.35 10.85
N GLN A 106 0.91 -2.31 11.40
CA GLN A 106 1.39 -2.25 12.79
C GLN A 106 0.30 -2.32 13.86
N GLU A 107 -0.93 -1.99 13.49
CA GLU A 107 -2.06 -1.92 14.41
C GLU A 107 -2.90 -3.20 14.38
N ARG A 108 -2.50 -4.19 13.59
CA ARG A 108 -3.20 -5.45 13.39
C ARG A 108 -2.38 -6.60 13.95
N ASN A 109 -3.08 -7.60 14.48
CA ASN A 109 -2.43 -8.84 14.90
C ASN A 109 -2.37 -9.83 13.74
N LEU A 110 -1.30 -10.61 13.68
CA LEU A 110 -1.13 -11.69 12.70
C LEU A 110 -2.26 -12.74 12.77
N SER A 111 -2.85 -12.93 13.96
CA SER A 111 -3.98 -13.85 14.18
C SER A 111 -5.24 -13.38 13.45
N ASP A 112 -5.47 -12.06 13.40
CA ASP A 112 -6.72 -11.47 12.92
C ASP A 112 -6.82 -11.51 11.38
N ILE A 113 -5.69 -11.76 10.71
CA ILE A 113 -5.53 -11.71 9.24
C ILE A 113 -5.01 -13.02 8.66
N LYS A 114 -4.94 -14.09 9.46
CA LYS A 114 -4.30 -15.34 9.07
C LYS A 114 -5.03 -16.05 7.93
N ASP A 115 -6.36 -16.02 7.95
CA ASP A 115 -7.22 -16.80 7.04
C ASP A 115 -7.85 -15.95 5.93
N SER A 116 -7.43 -14.68 5.81
CA SER A 116 -7.96 -13.77 4.78
C SER A 116 -7.25 -13.97 3.44
N SER A 117 -8.04 -14.08 2.37
CA SER A 117 -7.58 -14.08 0.97
C SER A 117 -7.54 -12.69 0.36
N GLU A 118 -7.95 -11.65 1.11
CA GLU A 118 -7.94 -10.26 0.63
C GLU A 118 -6.52 -9.75 0.44
N LEU A 119 -6.25 -9.13 -0.70
CA LEU A 119 -4.91 -8.65 -1.08
C LEU A 119 -4.31 -7.74 0.00
N ILE A 120 -5.08 -6.78 0.51
CA ILE A 120 -4.62 -5.86 1.56
C ILE A 120 -4.27 -6.57 2.87
N ASP A 121 -5.02 -7.61 3.24
CA ASP A 121 -4.76 -8.39 4.45
C ASP A 121 -3.49 -9.24 4.29
N VAL A 122 -3.32 -9.87 3.13
CA VAL A 122 -2.08 -10.58 2.78
C VAL A 122 -0.89 -9.61 2.78
N LEU A 123 -1.06 -8.41 2.22
CA LEU A 123 -0.01 -7.38 2.22
C LEU A 123 0.39 -7.00 3.65
N HIS A 124 -0.58 -6.72 4.52
CA HIS A 124 -0.28 -6.39 5.92
C HIS A 124 0.42 -7.55 6.63
N ARG A 125 -0.01 -8.79 6.38
CA ARG A 125 0.62 -9.98 6.95
C ARG A 125 2.06 -10.15 6.47
N VAL A 126 2.32 -9.95 5.18
CA VAL A 126 3.66 -9.96 4.59
C VAL A 126 4.55 -8.89 5.23
N LEU A 127 4.06 -7.67 5.40
CA LEU A 127 4.81 -6.59 6.06
C LEU A 127 5.14 -6.90 7.52
N LEU A 128 4.19 -7.50 8.27
CA LEU A 128 4.42 -7.93 9.65
C LEU A 128 5.44 -9.08 9.75
N LEU A 129 5.42 -10.02 8.81
CA LEU A 129 6.43 -11.09 8.74
C LEU A 129 7.80 -10.54 8.36
N TRP A 130 7.85 -9.57 7.44
CA TRP A 130 9.05 -8.86 7.03
C TRP A 130 9.69 -8.13 8.22
N GLU A 131 8.90 -7.37 8.97
CA GLU A 131 9.37 -6.68 10.19
C GLU A 131 9.96 -7.66 11.22
N LYS A 132 9.33 -8.82 11.39
CA LYS A 132 9.80 -9.87 12.31
C LYS A 132 10.94 -10.72 11.75
N SER A 133 11.49 -10.37 10.59
CA SER A 133 12.54 -11.13 9.90
C SER A 133 12.18 -12.60 9.60
N LYS A 134 10.89 -12.91 9.51
CA LYS A 134 10.35 -14.27 9.25
C LYS A 134 10.27 -14.54 7.75
N ARG A 135 11.44 -14.54 7.09
CA ARG A 135 11.55 -14.61 5.62
C ARG A 135 10.93 -15.88 5.01
N SER A 136 11.17 -17.04 5.62
CA SER A 136 10.65 -18.32 5.13
C SER A 136 9.12 -18.39 5.14
N GLU A 137 8.49 -17.93 6.23
CA GLU A 137 7.04 -17.83 6.37
C GLU A 137 6.45 -16.83 5.36
N MET A 138 7.12 -15.70 5.15
CA MET A 138 6.69 -14.69 4.18
C MET A 138 6.71 -15.21 2.74
N VAL A 139 7.78 -15.90 2.34
CA VAL A 139 7.90 -16.51 1.01
C VAL A 139 6.86 -17.61 0.82
N ALA A 140 6.61 -18.44 1.84
CA ALA A 140 5.53 -19.43 1.80
C ALA A 140 4.16 -18.77 1.59
N LEU A 141 3.84 -17.74 2.36
CA LEU A 141 2.57 -17.00 2.24
C LEU A 141 2.37 -16.39 0.85
N LEU A 142 3.40 -15.76 0.29
CA LEU A 142 3.33 -15.16 -1.06
C LEU A 142 3.17 -16.23 -2.16
N SER A 143 3.75 -17.40 -1.97
CA SER A 143 3.57 -18.53 -2.89
C SER A 143 2.17 -19.14 -2.79
N GLU A 144 1.70 -19.41 -1.58
CA GLU A 144 0.39 -20.04 -1.30
C GLU A 144 -0.79 -19.14 -1.70
N SER A 145 -0.69 -17.83 -1.43
CA SER A 145 -1.73 -16.86 -1.80
C SER A 145 -1.77 -16.54 -3.30
N GLY A 146 -0.76 -16.94 -4.08
CA GLY A 146 -0.64 -16.61 -5.50
C GLY A 146 -0.19 -15.17 -5.79
N PHE A 147 -0.13 -14.29 -4.79
CA PHE A 147 0.25 -12.89 -4.97
C PHE A 147 1.75 -12.67 -5.22
N GLY A 148 2.60 -13.65 -4.92
CA GLY A 148 4.06 -13.57 -5.10
C GLY A 148 4.53 -13.32 -6.53
N LYS A 149 3.70 -13.63 -7.55
CA LYS A 149 3.98 -13.34 -8.97
C LYS A 149 3.16 -12.19 -9.53
N GLY A 150 2.10 -11.78 -8.83
CA GLY A 150 1.16 -10.79 -9.32
C GLY A 150 1.80 -9.41 -9.25
N GLU A 151 1.95 -8.74 -10.40
CA GLU A 151 2.32 -7.33 -10.41
C GLU A 151 1.33 -6.49 -9.59
N ALA A 152 0.07 -6.94 -9.49
CA ALA A 152 -0.95 -6.27 -8.72
C ALA A 152 -0.63 -6.09 -7.25
N PHE A 153 -0.04 -7.09 -6.63
CA PHE A 153 0.35 -7.02 -5.24
C PHE A 153 1.40 -5.93 -5.00
N TYR A 154 2.46 -5.93 -5.80
CA TYR A 154 3.57 -4.98 -5.64
C TYR A 154 3.20 -3.55 -6.05
N ARG A 155 2.34 -3.37 -7.05
CA ARG A 155 1.84 -2.05 -7.43
C ARG A 155 0.90 -1.48 -6.38
N ALA A 156 0.03 -2.29 -5.77
CA ALA A 156 -0.79 -1.86 -4.64
C ALA A 156 0.07 -1.40 -3.46
N ALA A 157 1.09 -2.18 -3.09
CA ALA A 157 2.06 -1.81 -2.05
C ALA A 157 2.79 -0.49 -2.37
N GLN A 158 3.22 -0.31 -3.63
CA GLN A 158 3.87 0.93 -4.08
C GLN A 158 2.94 2.13 -3.93
N ALA A 159 1.69 2.03 -4.39
CA ALA A 159 0.74 3.13 -4.31
C ALA A 159 0.44 3.52 -2.85
N ILE A 160 0.26 2.54 -1.95
CA ILE A 160 0.08 2.82 -0.53
C ILE A 160 1.29 3.57 0.03
N SER A 161 2.52 3.13 -0.27
CA SER A 161 3.72 3.83 0.18
C SER A 161 3.76 5.28 -0.29
N GLU A 162 3.42 5.53 -1.55
CA GLU A 162 3.45 6.86 -2.16
C GLU A 162 2.37 7.81 -1.63
N THR A 163 1.29 7.28 -1.05
CA THR A 163 0.25 8.10 -0.39
C THR A 163 0.66 8.58 1.00
N LEU A 164 1.65 7.95 1.62
CA LEU A 164 2.04 8.19 3.01
C LEU A 164 3.21 9.17 3.15
N PRO A 165 3.32 9.89 4.28
CA PRO A 165 4.46 10.75 4.57
C PRO A 165 5.69 9.94 5.05
N ASN A 166 6.88 10.53 4.96
CA ASN A 166 8.17 9.83 5.20
C ASN A 166 8.38 9.38 6.66
N ASP A 167 7.71 10.02 7.60
CA ASP A 167 7.72 9.69 9.02
C ASP A 167 6.75 8.56 9.37
N SER A 168 5.80 8.23 8.49
CA SER A 168 4.87 7.11 8.66
C SER A 168 5.60 5.78 8.83
N LYS A 169 5.18 5.03 9.86
CA LYS A 169 5.72 3.69 10.12
C LYS A 169 5.34 2.71 9.02
N GLU A 170 4.09 2.79 8.54
CA GLU A 170 3.59 1.95 7.45
C GLU A 170 4.41 2.17 6.18
N LYS A 171 4.71 3.44 5.84
CA LYS A 171 5.56 3.75 4.69
C LYS A 171 6.94 3.12 4.80
N LYS A 172 7.62 3.25 5.95
CA LYS A 172 8.96 2.69 6.16
C LYS A 172 8.98 1.17 5.96
N LEU A 173 7.93 0.47 6.40
CA LEU A 173 7.80 -0.97 6.18
C LEU A 173 7.62 -1.30 4.70
N LEU A 174 6.72 -0.57 4.02
CA LEU A 174 6.47 -0.75 2.59
C LEU A 174 7.73 -0.50 1.77
N ASP A 175 8.42 0.61 2.01
CA ASP A 175 9.67 0.95 1.31
C ASP A 175 10.77 -0.09 1.57
N GLY A 176 10.89 -0.57 2.82
CA GLY A 176 11.80 -1.65 3.18
C GLY A 176 11.50 -2.94 2.42
N PHE A 177 10.24 -3.37 2.42
CA PHE A 177 9.78 -4.55 1.70
C PHE A 177 9.97 -4.42 0.17
N LEU A 178 9.58 -3.28 -0.40
CA LEU A 178 9.65 -3.01 -1.84
C LEU A 178 11.10 -2.94 -2.34
N SER A 179 12.05 -2.46 -1.52
CA SER A 179 13.48 -2.47 -1.85
C SER A 179 14.03 -3.88 -2.06
N GLY A 180 13.46 -4.87 -1.37
CA GLY A 180 13.83 -6.29 -1.45
C GLY A 180 13.04 -7.11 -2.47
N LYS A 181 12.08 -6.49 -3.19
CA LYS A 181 11.07 -7.23 -3.96
C LYS A 181 11.66 -8.16 -5.02
N GLU A 182 12.70 -7.75 -5.74
CA GLU A 182 13.29 -8.55 -6.83
C GLU A 182 13.89 -9.86 -6.31
N ARG A 183 14.57 -9.79 -5.16
CA ARG A 183 15.13 -10.97 -4.49
C ARG A 183 14.02 -11.91 -4.03
N ILE A 184 12.94 -11.37 -3.47
CA ILE A 184 11.78 -12.14 -3.01
C ILE A 184 11.09 -12.82 -4.21
N ILE A 185 10.88 -12.10 -5.31
CA ILE A 185 10.26 -12.64 -6.53
C ILE A 185 11.12 -13.78 -7.12
N SER A 186 12.45 -13.63 -7.14
CA SER A 186 13.36 -14.70 -7.58
C SER A 186 13.24 -15.94 -6.69
N GLU A 187 13.29 -15.76 -5.37
CA GLU A 187 13.21 -16.86 -4.40
C GLU A 187 11.88 -17.63 -4.50
N ILE A 188 10.77 -16.91 -4.74
CA ILE A 188 9.45 -17.51 -4.99
C ILE A 188 9.45 -18.34 -6.28
N LYS A 189 10.07 -17.82 -7.35
CA LYS A 189 10.18 -18.54 -8.63
C LYS A 189 10.98 -19.84 -8.46
N ASP A 190 12.11 -19.78 -7.76
CA ASP A 190 12.98 -20.93 -7.52
C ASP A 190 12.27 -22.01 -6.68
N LYS A 191 11.57 -21.60 -5.61
CA LYS A 191 10.80 -22.52 -4.75
C LYS A 191 9.70 -23.23 -5.52
N LEU A 192 9.00 -22.53 -6.42
CA LEU A 192 7.95 -23.13 -7.25
C LEU A 192 8.52 -24.03 -8.35
N ALA A 193 9.71 -23.74 -8.88
CA ALA A 193 10.40 -24.61 -9.83
C ALA A 193 10.86 -25.91 -9.16
N GLN A 194 11.38 -25.83 -7.93
CA GLN A 194 11.76 -27.00 -7.14
C GLN A 194 10.57 -27.88 -6.77
N GLY A 195 9.42 -27.29 -6.39
CA GLY A 195 8.21 -28.07 -6.07
C GLY A 195 7.68 -28.92 -7.22
N ARG A 196 7.87 -28.48 -8.48
CA ARG A 196 7.45 -29.20 -9.69
C ARG A 196 8.41 -30.31 -10.14
N LEU A 197 9.62 -30.37 -9.59
CA LEU A 197 10.61 -31.40 -9.90
C LEU A 197 10.44 -32.67 -9.05
N PHE A 198 9.58 -32.62 -8.03
CA PHE A 198 9.30 -33.73 -7.11
C PHE A 198 7.85 -34.26 -7.23
N GLU A 199 7.10 -33.81 -8.24
CA GLU A 199 5.83 -34.39 -8.70
C GLU A 199 6.05 -35.17 -10.00
#